data_AF-A0A523HSN3-F1
#
_entry.id   AF-A0A523HSN3-F1
#
_cell.length_a   1.000
_cell.length_b   1.000
_cell.length_c   1.000
_cell.angle_alpha   90.00
_cell.angle_beta   90.00
_cell.angle_gamma   90.00
#
_symmetry.space_group_name_H-M   'P 1'
#
loop_
_entity.id
_entity.type
_entity.pdbx_description
1 polymer ?
#
loop_
_entity_poly.entity_id
_entity_poly.type
_entity_poly.pdbx_seq_one_letter_code
_entity_poly.pdbx_strand_id
1 'polypeptide(L)' 'MANEEHLKILKQGTEDWNQWRKKNPEITPDLTEATLHKADLSEADLTGASLA' A
#
# COMPACT_ATOMS: atom_id res chain seq x y z
N MET A 1 11.03 -0.82 -7.82
CA MET A 1 9.83 -0.51 -8.64
C MET A 1 8.63 -1.16 -7.99
N ALA A 2 7.83 -0.33 -7.32
CA ALA A 2 6.61 -0.72 -6.65
C ALA A 2 5.70 -1.54 -7.57
N ASN A 3 5.04 -2.53 -6.98
CA ASN A 3 4.06 -3.31 -7.70
C ASN A 3 2.86 -2.41 -8.05
N GLU A 4 2.57 -2.28 -9.35
CA GLU A 4 1.48 -1.45 -9.86
C GLU A 4 0.12 -1.84 -9.28
N GLU A 5 -0.08 -3.11 -8.95
CA GLU A 5 -1.32 -3.62 -8.35
C GLU A 5 -1.50 -3.09 -6.92
N HIS A 6 -0.45 -3.15 -6.10
CA HIS A 6 -0.46 -2.59 -4.75
C HIS A 6 -0.68 -1.08 -4.77
N LEU A 7 -0.02 -0.38 -5.71
CA LEU A 7 -0.23 1.04 -5.91
C LEU A 7 -1.66 1.38 -6.34
N LYS A 8 -2.28 0.55 -7.17
CA LYS A 8 -3.65 0.76 -7.62
C LYS A 8 -4.64 0.61 -6.46
N ILE A 9 -4.40 -0.33 -5.54
CA ILE A 9 -5.21 -0.50 -4.33
C ILE A 9 -5.00 0.70 -3.39
N LEU A 10 -3.75 1.09 -3.16
CA LEU A 10 -3.41 2.23 -2.32
C LEU A 10 -3.98 3.55 -2.86
N LYS A 11 -4.06 3.71 -4.19
CA LYS A 11 -4.67 4.86 -4.87
C LYS A 11 -6.20 4.89 -4.80
N GLN A 12 -6.87 3.75 -4.53
CA GLN A 12 -8.32 3.73 -4.32
C GLN A 12 -8.70 4.31 -2.95
N GLY A 13 -7.80 4.19 -1.97
CA GLY A 13 -7.92 4.82 -0.67
C GLY A 13 -7.29 3.98 0.42
N THR A 14 -7.08 4.61 1.58
CA THR A 14 -6.56 3.93 2.78
C THR A 14 -7.50 2.83 3.30
N GLU A 15 -8.81 3.02 3.15
CA GLU A 15 -9.79 2.02 3.58
C GLU A 15 -9.75 0.73 2.74
N ASP A 16 -9.71 0.87 1.41
CA ASP A 16 -9.57 -0.28 0.50
C ASP A 16 -8.23 -0.98 0.68
N TRP A 17 -7.16 -0.21 0.89
CA TRP A 17 -5.86 -0.75 1.25
C TRP A 17 -5.92 -1.58 2.53
N ASN A 18 -6.53 -1.06 3.59
CA ASN A 18 -6.64 -1.75 4.87
C ASN A 18 -7.49 -3.02 4.77
N GLN A 19 -8.56 -3.01 3.96
CA GLN A 19 -9.35 -4.21 3.68
C GLN A 19 -8.55 -5.26 2.91
N TRP A 20 -7.75 -4.82 1.94
CA TRP A 20 -6.86 -5.70 1.19
C TRP A 20 -5.77 -6.30 2.10
N ARG A 21 -5.15 -5.51 2.99
CA ARG A 21 -4.17 -5.98 3.99
C ARG A 21 -4.76 -7.02 4.93
N LYS A 22 -6.00 -6.83 5.41
CA LYS A 22 -6.70 -7.81 6.24
C LYS A 22 -6.96 -9.14 5.54
N LYS A 23 -7.20 -9.10 4.22
CA LYS A 23 -7.44 -10.30 3.41
C LYS A 23 -6.16 -11.01 2.99
N ASN A 24 -5.03 -10.30 2.94
CA ASN A 24 -3.75 -10.80 2.47
C ASN A 24 -2.61 -10.48 3.46
N PRO A 25 -2.69 -10.97 4.71
CA PRO A 25 -1.67 -10.69 5.73
C PRO A 25 -0.30 -11.30 5.37
N GLU A 26 -0.28 -12.40 4.61
CA GLU A 26 0.95 -13.06 4.15
C GLU A 26 1.66 -12.36 2.99
N ILE A 27 0.98 -11.45 2.30
CA ILE A 27 1.57 -10.71 1.18
C ILE A 27 2.36 -9.53 1.73
N THR A 28 3.63 -9.43 1.35
CA THR A 28 4.49 -8.27 1.62
C THR A 28 4.24 -7.22 0.54
N PRO A 29 3.66 -6.05 0.87
CA PRO A 29 3.40 -5.05 -0.14
C PRO A 29 4.70 -4.37 -0.57
N ASP A 30 5.05 -4.52 -1.85
CA ASP A 30 6.14 -3.76 -2.45
C ASP A 30 5.67 -2.37 -2.88
N LEU A 31 6.10 -1.35 -2.13
CA LEU A 31 5.86 0.07 -2.38
C LEU A 31 7.18 0.81 -2.67
N THR A 32 8.23 0.10 -3.08
CA THR A 32 9.54 0.69 -3.37
C THR A 32 9.45 1.73 -4.49
N GLU A 33 10.00 2.93 -4.31
CA GLU A 33 9.95 4.02 -5.30
C GLU A 33 8.53 4.52 -5.65
N ALA A 34 7.51 4.12 -4.87
CA ALA A 34 6.17 4.63 -5.03
C ALA A 34 6.16 6.16 -4.83
N THR A 35 5.67 6.91 -5.82
CA THR A 35 5.47 8.35 -5.66
C THR A 35 4.23 8.61 -4.80
N LEU A 36 4.41 8.50 -3.48
CA LEU A 36 3.36 8.68 -2.47
C LEU A 36 3.19 10.15 -2.03
N HIS A 37 3.90 11.09 -2.65
CA HIS A 37 4.07 12.48 -2.19
C HIS A 37 2.78 13.33 -2.11
N LYS A 38 1.61 12.77 -2.46
CA LYS A 38 0.30 13.44 -2.35
C LYS A 38 -0.83 12.52 -1.89
N ALA A 39 -0.54 11.26 -1.59
CA ALA A 39 -1.53 10.35 -1.04
C ALA A 39 -1.67 10.63 0.46
N ASP A 40 -2.89 10.82 0.94
CA ASP A 40 -3.14 10.76 2.38
C ASP A 40 -3.03 9.29 2.79
N LEU A 41 -1.95 8.98 3.51
CA LEU A 41 -1.64 7.64 4.03
C LEU A 41 -1.72 7.60 5.55
N SER A 42 -2.28 8.63 6.19
CA SER A 42 -2.29 8.76 7.65
C SER A 42 -2.97 7.58 8.36
N GLU A 43 -3.86 6.87 7.68
CA GLU A 43 -4.55 5.67 8.21
C GLU A 43 -4.21 4.37 7.47
N ALA A 44 -3.24 4.38 6.55
CA ALA A 44 -2.87 3.18 5.80
C ALA A 44 -2.04 2.21 6.65
N ASP A 45 -2.44 0.94 6.68
CA ASP A 45 -1.65 -0.14 7.27
C ASP A 45 -0.47 -0.50 6.37
N LEU A 46 0.66 0.17 6.59
CA LEU A 46 1.92 -0.08 5.89
C LEU A 46 2.79 -1.13 6.60
N THR A 47 2.24 -1.89 7.55
CA THR A 47 3.00 -2.87 8.32
C THR A 47 3.63 -3.92 7.40
N GLY A 48 4.95 -4.04 7.44
CA GLY A 48 5.70 -4.98 6.62
C GLY A 48 5.82 -4.57 5.14
N ALA A 49 5.37 -3.38 4.73
CA ALA A 49 5.58 -2.90 3.38
C ALA A 49 7.06 -2.57 3.14
N SER A 50 7.56 -2.93 1.95
CA SER A 50 8.90 -2.55 1.52
C SER A 50 8.86 -1.13 0.97
N LEU A 51 9.61 -0.24 1.62
CA LEU A 51 9.81 1.17 1.25
C LEU A 51 11.32 1.33 0.99
N ALA A 52 11.68 1.74 -0.22
CA ALA A 52 13.06 2.04 -0.61
C ALA A 52 13.28 3.55 -0.61
#